data_AF-A0A268QVD8-F1
#
_entry.id   AF-A0A268QVD8-F1
#
_cell.length_a   1.000
_cell.length_b   1.000
_cell.length_c   1.000
_cell.angle_alpha   90.00
_cell.angle_beta   90.00
_cell.angle_gamma   90.00
#
_symmetry.space_group_name_H-M   'P 1'
#
loop_
_entity.id
_entity.type
_entity.pdbx_description
1 polymer ?
#
loop_
_entity_poly.entity_id
_entity_poly.type
_entity_poly.pdbx_seq_one_letter_code
_entity_poly.pdbx_strand_id
1 'polypeptide(L)' 'IAKTPYQVVEYPILEVIIRHNDGGREARYLALNECTVKSIEGTLVMDVEIKGQTFETFRGDGLCMSTPSGSTAYN' A
#
# COMPACT_ATOMS: atom_id res chain seq x y z
N ILE A 1 20.39 -34.43 -1.81
CA ILE A 1 19.48 -33.31 -2.12
C ILE A 1 18.06 -33.83 -1.95
N ALA A 2 17.35 -33.42 -0.91
CA ALA A 2 16.00 -33.89 -0.63
C ALA A 2 15.04 -33.38 -1.73
N LYS A 3 14.53 -34.28 -2.56
CA LYS A 3 13.50 -34.00 -3.57
C LYS A 3 12.12 -34.23 -2.94
N THR A 4 11.75 -33.41 -1.97
CA THR A 4 10.39 -33.46 -1.43
C THR A 4 9.49 -32.64 -2.36
N PRO A 5 8.42 -33.22 -2.94
CA PRO A 5 7.50 -32.44 -3.75
C PRO A 5 6.79 -31.40 -2.87
N TYR A 6 6.80 -30.15 -3.29
CA TYR A 6 6.06 -29.06 -2.65
C TYR A 6 5.03 -28.48 -3.63
N GLN A 7 3.96 -27.92 -3.08
CA GLN A 7 2.95 -27.19 -3.86
C GLN A 7 3.22 -25.70 -3.77
N VAL A 8 3.09 -25.00 -4.89
CA VAL A 8 3.22 -23.55 -4.98
C VAL A 8 1.82 -22.95 -5.02
N VAL A 9 1.59 -21.90 -4.23
CA VAL A 9 0.34 -21.13 -4.19
C VAL A 9 0.67 -19.67 -4.43
N GLU A 10 -0.13 -19.01 -5.25
CA GLU A 10 0.04 -17.60 -5.60
C GLU A 10 -0.86 -16.71 -4.74
N TYR A 11 -0.31 -15.56 -4.32
CA TYR A 11 -1.03 -14.55 -3.56
C TYR A 11 -0.92 -13.19 -4.25
N PRO A 12 -1.97 -12.36 -4.17
CA PRO A 12 -1.93 -11.01 -4.73
C PRO A 12 -0.95 -10.13 -3.95
N ILE A 13 -0.33 -9.20 -4.67
CA ILE A 13 0.53 -8.15 -4.13
C ILE A 13 -0.05 -6.77 -4.42
N LEU A 14 0.32 -5.78 -3.63
CA LEU A 14 -0.12 -4.40 -3.81
C LEU A 14 0.93 -3.62 -4.62
N GLU A 15 0.53 -3.04 -5.76
CA GLU A 15 1.37 -2.09 -6.51
C GLU A 15 1.12 -0.67 -6.01
N VAL A 16 2.22 0.05 -5.74
CA VAL A 16 2.18 1.45 -5.26
C VAL A 16 2.95 2.31 -6.23
N ILE A 17 2.32 3.39 -6.71
CA ILE A 17 2.92 4.37 -7.62
C ILE A 17 2.88 5.73 -6.93
N ILE A 18 4.06 6.32 -6.71
CA ILE A 18 4.21 7.66 -6.15
C ILE A 18 4.52 8.62 -7.29
N ARG A 19 3.66 9.63 -7.44
CA ARG A 19 3.82 10.73 -8.40
C ARG A 19 4.14 12.01 -7.65
N HIS A 20 5.23 12.66 -8.04
CA HIS A 20 5.64 13.93 -7.44
C HIS A 20 5.03 15.10 -8.21
N ASN A 21 4.57 16.11 -7.49
CA ASN A 21 3.94 17.30 -8.07
C ASN A 21 4.92 18.15 -8.90
N ASP A 22 6.21 18.02 -8.66
CA ASP A 22 7.28 18.73 -9.38
C ASP A 22 7.64 18.08 -10.73
N GLY A 23 6.95 17.00 -11.12
CA GLY A 23 7.25 16.26 -12.35
C GLY A 23 8.48 15.36 -12.22
N GLY A 24 8.97 15.12 -11.00
CA GLY A 24 10.01 14.13 -10.72
C GLY A 24 9.64 12.73 -11.21
N ARG A 25 10.65 11.86 -11.32
CA ARG A 25 10.46 10.49 -11.80
C ARG A 25 9.49 9.72 -10.90
N GLU A 26 8.49 9.09 -11.51
CA GLU A 26 7.58 8.20 -10.79
C GLU A 26 8.35 7.07 -10.09
N ALA A 27 8.02 6.84 -8.83
CA ALA A 27 8.54 5.71 -8.06
C ALA A 27 7.49 4.60 -7.99
N ARG A 28 7.92 3.36 -8.20
CA ARG A 28 7.05 2.17 -8.23
C ARG A 28 7.55 1.13 -7.25
N TYR A 29 6.64 0.61 -6.43
CA TYR A 29 6.93 -0.40 -5.41
C TYR A 29 5.90 -1.53 -5.44
N LEU A 30 6.31 -2.71 -4.99
CA LEU A 30 5.43 -3.86 -4.79
C LEU A 30 5.48 -4.26 -3.31
N ALA A 31 4.33 -4.25 -2.65
CA ALA A 31 4.18 -4.60 -1.25
C ALA A 31 3.53 -5.98 -1.11
N LEU A 32 4.18 -6.85 -0.32
CA LEU A 32 3.66 -8.17 0.01
C LEU A 32 2.57 -8.08 1.09
N ASN A 33 2.83 -7.34 2.16
CA ASN A 33 1.91 -7.19 3.28
C ASN A 33 1.10 -5.90 3.17
N GLU A 34 1.74 -4.74 3.37
CA GLU A 34 1.05 -3.45 3.35
C GLU A 34 1.92 -2.29 2.84
N CYS A 35 1.24 -1.21 2.47
CA CYS A 35 1.82 0.11 2.26
C CYS A 35 1.15 1.10 3.22
N THR A 36 1.95 1.91 3.89
CA THR A 36 1.46 2.90 4.85
C THR A 36 1.93 4.30 4.45
N VAL A 37 1.00 5.25 4.42
CA VAL A 37 1.25 6.68 4.24
C VAL A 37 0.99 7.36 5.58
N LYS A 38 2.01 8.01 6.15
CA LYS A 38 1.94 8.68 7.46
C LYS A 38 2.58 10.06 7.40
N SER A 39 2.09 10.98 8.24
CA SER A 39 2.81 12.22 8.47
C SER A 39 4.08 11.97 9.28
N ILE A 40 5.14 12.74 9.02
CA ILE A 40 6.34 12.75 9.86
C ILE A 40 6.04 13.53 11.15
N GLU A 41 5.27 14.61 11.06
CA GLU A 41 4.82 15.42 12.19
C GLU A 41 3.39 15.94 11.97
N GLY A 42 2.58 15.97 13.03
CA GLY A 42 1.21 16.50 12.98
C GLY A 42 0.20 15.63 12.23
N THR A 43 -1.01 16.15 12.05
CA THR A 43 -2.13 15.45 11.40
C THR A 43 -1.98 15.48 9.87
N LEU A 44 -2.04 14.30 9.24
CA LEU A 44 -2.13 14.16 7.80
C LEU A 44 -3.57 14.44 7.34
N VAL A 45 -3.72 15.35 6.39
CA VAL A 45 -4.98 15.59 5.68
C VAL A 45 -4.80 15.14 4.25
N MET A 46 -5.66 14.24 3.78
CA MET A 46 -5.62 13.77 2.39
C MET A 46 -7.01 13.52 1.83
N ASP A 47 -7.17 13.76 0.53
CA ASP A 47 -8.35 13.32 -0.20
C ASP A 47 -8.14 11.87 -0.68
N VAL A 48 -9.10 11.01 -0.36
CA VAL A 48 -9.10 9.61 -0.74
C VAL A 48 -10.04 9.42 -1.91
N GLU A 49 -9.51 8.90 -3.00
CA GLU A 49 -10.28 8.55 -4.18
C GLU A 49 -10.31 7.04 -4.41
N ILE A 50 -11.48 6.52 -4.73
CA ILE A 50 -11.67 5.11 -5.08
C ILE A 50 -12.20 5.06 -6.50
N LYS A 51 -11.46 4.38 -7.40
CA LYS A 51 -11.79 4.30 -8.83
C LYS A 51 -11.96 5.68 -9.50
N GLY A 52 -11.15 6.65 -9.09
CA GLY A 52 -11.18 8.03 -9.61
C GLY A 52 -12.39 8.85 -9.14
N GLN A 53 -13.11 8.40 -8.11
CA GLN A 53 -14.18 9.14 -7.48
C GLN A 53 -13.79 9.51 -6.05
N THR A 54 -14.01 10.77 -5.66
CA THR A 54 -13.80 11.23 -4.29
C THR A 54 -14.68 10.43 -3.34
N PHE A 55 -14.04 9.77 -2.39
CA PHE A 55 -14.71 9.01 -1.34
C PHE A 55 -14.84 9.87 -0.08
N GLU A 56 -13.72 10.38 0.42
CA GLU A 56 -13.69 11.24 1.62
C GLU A 56 -12.41 12.08 1.70
N THR A 57 -12.41 13.09 2.57
CA THR A 57 -11.19 13.75 3.05
C THR A 57 -10.83 13.18 4.42
N PHE A 58 -9.77 12.40 4.47
CA PHE A 58 -9.25 11.78 5.69
C PHE A 58 -8.41 12.79 6.51
N ARG A 59 -8.54 12.74 7.85
CA ARG A 59 -7.72 13.49 8.81
C ARG A 59 -7.27 12.58 9.94
N GLY A 60 -5.99 12.30 10.04
CA GLY A 60 -5.43 11.43 11.08
C GLY A 60 -3.92 11.25 10.96
N ASP A 61 -3.38 10.22 11.61
CA ASP A 61 -1.92 9.98 11.60
C ASP A 61 -1.42 9.42 10.27
N GLY A 62 -2.27 8.65 9.58
CA GLY A 62 -1.95 8.02 8.31
C GLY A 62 -2.99 7.00 7.85
N LEU A 63 -2.79 6.47 6.64
CA LEU A 63 -3.58 5.38 6.07
C LEU A 63 -2.70 4.17 5.79
N CYS A 64 -3.23 2.99 6.06
CA CYS A 64 -2.62 1.69 5.75
C CYS A 64 -3.47 0.98 4.68
N MET A 65 -2.82 0.46 3.64
CA MET A 65 -3.42 -0.37 2.60
C MET A 65 -2.74 -1.73 2.62
N SER A 66 -3.46 -2.79 2.98
CA SER A 66 -2.91 -4.13 3.11
C SER A 66 -3.45 -5.11 2.05
N THR A 67 -2.61 -6.04 1.61
CA THR A 67 -3.06 -7.23 0.89
C THR A 67 -3.86 -8.15 1.83
N PRO A 68 -4.65 -9.10 1.30
CA PRO A 68 -5.31 -10.10 2.13
C PRO A 68 -4.33 -10.88 3.03
N SER A 69 -3.16 -11.22 2.49
CA SER A 69 -2.10 -11.91 3.24
C SER A 69 -1.45 -11.04 4.32
N GLY A 70 -1.43 -9.71 4.12
CA GLY A 70 -0.92 -8.73 5.08
C GLY A 70 -1.91 -8.36 6.19
N SER A 71 -3.17 -8.82 6.13
CA SER A 71 -4.22 -8.42 7.08
C SER A 71 -3.94 -8.79 8.54
N THR A 72 -3.05 -9.76 8.78
CA THR A 72 -2.62 -10.19 10.12
C THR A 72 -1.27 -9.61 10.55
N ALA A 73 -0.73 -8.64 9.79
CA ALA A 73 0.54 -7.97 10.09
C ALA A 73 0.30 -6.64 10.81
N TYR A 74 0.62 -5.51 10.17
CA TYR A 74 0.48 -4.18 10.78
C TYR A 74 -0.93 -3.60 10.68
N ASN A 75 -1.79 -4.15 9.82
CA ASN A 75 -3.16 -3.71 9.63
C ASN A 75 -3.98 -3.72 10.93
#